data_AF-A0A7S1R4A3-F1
#
_entry.id   AF-A0A7S1R4A3-F1
#
_cell.length_a   1.000
_cell.length_b   1.000
_cell.length_c   1.000
_cell.angle_alpha   90.00
_cell.angle_beta   90.00
_cell.angle_gamma   90.00
#
_symmetry.space_group_name_H-M   'P 1'
#
loop_
_entity.id
_entity.type
_entity.pdbx_description
1 polymer ?
#
loop_
_entity_poly.entity_id
_entity_poly.type
_entity_poly.pdbx_seq_one_letter_code
_entity_poly.pdbx_strand_id
1 'polypeptide(L)'
;GAPFTEEGKDLLKALFNPLLADRRDEGDRFIPPDARHEYAEKLKGLLEEEEESRKQRISHFLSKDFSMDDAGPLFPSSWTASLAIARERAPWSCSACGDGRAPSQNEASRLRPQLKSTPPLFDRGAEDGMRFRIYQV
;
A
#
# COMPACT_ATOMS: atom_id res chain seq x y z
N GLY A 1 -37.31 -0.18 2.91
CA GLY A 1 -36.13 -0.67 3.65
C GLY A 1 -34.90 -0.09 3.01
N ALA A 2 -33.81 0.11 3.76
CA ALA A 2 -32.56 0.58 3.15
C ALA A 2 -32.08 -0.45 2.11
N PRO A 3 -31.75 -0.03 0.87
CA PRO A 3 -31.49 -0.95 -0.24
C PRO A 3 -30.17 -1.73 -0.12
N PHE A 4 -29.32 -1.43 0.88
CA PHE A 4 -28.03 -2.10 1.11
C PHE A 4 -27.82 -2.36 2.60
N THR A 5 -27.28 -3.54 2.94
CA THR A 5 -26.76 -3.83 4.28
C THR A 5 -25.43 -3.09 4.49
N GLU A 6 -24.97 -2.95 5.74
CA GLU A 6 -23.70 -2.27 6.02
C GLU A 6 -22.52 -3.03 5.41
N GLU A 7 -22.55 -4.36 5.46
CA GLU A 7 -21.54 -5.23 4.85
C GLU A 7 -21.49 -5.03 3.33
N GLY A 8 -22.66 -4.86 2.70
CA GLY A 8 -22.75 -4.55 1.27
C GLY A 8 -22.16 -3.18 0.92
N LYS A 9 -22.32 -2.18 1.79
CA LYS A 9 -21.72 -0.86 1.57
C LYS A 9 -20.20 -0.90 1.69
N ASP A 10 -19.67 -1.64 2.65
CA ASP A 10 -18.21 -1.74 2.84
C ASP A 10 -17.55 -2.52 1.70
N LEU A 11 -18.21 -3.57 1.20
CA LEU A 11 -17.80 -4.27 -0.01
C LEU A 11 -17.71 -3.32 -1.22
N LEU A 12 -18.75 -2.50 -1.44
CA LEU A 12 -18.79 -1.56 -2.55
C LEU A 12 -17.72 -0.47 -2.42
N LYS A 13 -17.43 0.01 -1.20
CA LYS A 13 -16.33 0.97 -0.97
C LYS A 13 -14.97 0.38 -1.29
N ALA A 14 -14.74 -0.88 -0.89
CA ALA A 14 -13.50 -1.59 -1.18
C ALA A 14 -13.33 -1.79 -2.69
N LEU A 15 -14.42 -2.19 -3.38
CA LEU A 15 -14.43 -2.41 -4.82
C LEU A 15 -14.23 -1.12 -5.63
N PHE A 16 -14.95 -0.06 -5.28
CA PHE A 16 -14.93 1.21 -6.02
C PHE A 16 -14.02 2.23 -5.34
N ASN A 17 -12.75 1.86 -5.14
CA ASN A 17 -11.76 2.76 -4.58
C ASN A 17 -11.60 4.02 -5.48
N PRO A 18 -11.91 5.23 -4.98
CA PRO A 18 -11.90 6.45 -5.81
C PRO A 18 -10.54 6.83 -6.40
N LEU A 19 -9.45 6.30 -5.85
CA LEU A 19 -8.08 6.53 -6.30
C LEU A 19 -7.62 5.53 -7.37
N LEU A 20 -8.31 4.39 -7.49
CA LEU A 20 -7.99 3.33 -8.45
C LEU A 20 -9.03 3.19 -9.57
N ALA A 21 -10.24 3.70 -9.35
CA ALA A 21 -11.32 3.65 -10.33
C ALA A 21 -11.07 4.63 -11.49
N ASP A 22 -10.74 4.09 -12.66
CA ASP A 22 -10.63 4.80 -13.95
C ASP A 22 -11.99 5.06 -14.61
N ARG A 23 -13.03 4.34 -14.20
CA ARG A 23 -14.40 4.40 -14.76
C ARG A 23 -15.24 5.62 -14.33
N ARG A 24 -14.63 6.62 -13.67
CA ARG A 24 -15.34 7.80 -13.15
C ARG A 24 -15.91 8.69 -14.25
N ASP A 25 -15.26 8.69 -15.41
CA ASP A 25 -15.64 9.51 -16.57
C ASP A 25 -16.58 8.77 -17.55
N GLU A 26 -17.03 7.57 -17.20
CA GLU A 26 -17.91 6.78 -18.06
C GLU A 26 -19.33 7.36 -18.13
N GLY A 27 -19.80 8.01 -17.06
CA GLY A 27 -21.15 8.58 -16.99
C GLY A 27 -22.22 7.55 -17.36
N ASP A 28 -23.03 7.88 -18.37
CA ASP A 28 -24.11 7.00 -18.87
C ASP A 28 -23.61 5.74 -19.58
N ARG A 29 -22.29 5.64 -19.88
CA ARG A 29 -21.67 4.43 -20.45
C ARG A 29 -21.29 3.40 -19.38
N PHE A 30 -21.50 3.72 -18.11
CA PHE A 30 -21.21 2.80 -17.02
C PHE A 30 -22.10 1.55 -17.11
N ILE A 31 -21.48 0.42 -17.40
CA ILE A 31 -22.11 -0.90 -17.28
C ILE A 31 -21.74 -1.46 -15.90
N PRO A 32 -22.74 -1.74 -15.04
CA PRO A 32 -22.48 -2.32 -13.73
C PRO A 32 -21.87 -3.72 -13.88
N PRO A 33 -21.02 -4.14 -12.92
CA PRO A 33 -20.56 -5.51 -12.88
C PRO A 33 -21.74 -6.48 -12.74
N ASP A 34 -21.52 -7.73 -13.14
CA ASP A 34 -22.51 -8.79 -13.06
C ASP A 34 -23.02 -8.97 -11.61
N ALA A 35 -24.34 -8.90 -11.42
CA ALA A 35 -24.96 -9.00 -10.10
C ALA A 35 -25.27 -10.45 -9.67
N ARG A 36 -24.87 -11.46 -10.45
CA ARG A 36 -25.04 -12.86 -10.06
C ARG A 36 -24.30 -13.15 -8.75
N HIS A 37 -24.96 -13.92 -7.88
CA HIS A 37 -24.43 -14.27 -6.56
C HIS A 37 -23.03 -14.90 -6.62
N GLU A 38 -22.80 -15.81 -7.57
CA GLU A 38 -21.48 -16.45 -7.78
C GLU A 38 -20.37 -15.45 -8.07
N TYR A 39 -20.65 -14.41 -8.86
CA TYR A 39 -19.69 -13.36 -9.18
C TYR A 39 -19.42 -12.49 -7.95
N ALA A 40 -20.47 -12.13 -7.20
CA ALA A 40 -20.34 -11.34 -5.98
C ALA A 40 -19.54 -12.07 -4.87
N GLU A 41 -19.76 -13.37 -4.68
CA GLU A 41 -18.98 -14.17 -3.72
C GLU A 41 -17.51 -14.30 -4.14
N LYS A 42 -17.25 -14.53 -5.43
CA LYS A 42 -15.88 -14.52 -5.95
C LYS A 42 -15.19 -13.18 -5.69
N LEU A 43 -15.90 -12.08 -5.90
CA LEU A 43 -15.36 -10.74 -5.68
C LEU A 43 -15.04 -10.47 -4.21
N LYS A 44 -15.87 -10.95 -3.28
CA LYS A 44 -15.56 -10.89 -1.85
C LYS A 44 -14.26 -11.63 -1.53
N GLY A 45 -14.09 -12.86 -2.03
CA GLY A 45 -12.86 -13.63 -1.81
C GLY A 45 -11.61 -12.90 -2.33
N LEU A 46 -11.68 -12.30 -3.53
CA LEU A 46 -10.57 -11.51 -4.08
C LEU A 46 -10.22 -10.29 -3.22
N LEU A 47 -11.22 -9.60 -2.66
CA LEU A 47 -11.00 -8.45 -1.78
C LEU A 47 -10.40 -8.86 -0.43
N GLU A 48 -10.75 -10.04 0.09
CA GLU A 48 -10.13 -10.61 1.28
C GLU A 48 -8.65 -10.95 1.04
N GLU A 49 -8.33 -11.56 -0.11
CA GLU A 49 -6.95 -11.83 -0.54
C GLU A 49 -6.12 -10.54 -0.71
N GLU A 50 -6.71 -9.50 -1.28
CA GLU A 50 -6.08 -8.18 -1.41
C GLU A 50 -5.77 -7.57 -0.04
N GLU A 51 -6.74 -7.61 0.89
CA GLU A 51 -6.57 -7.09 2.24
C GLU A 51 -5.50 -7.85 3.03
N GLU A 52 -5.42 -9.17 2.87
CA GLU A 52 -4.36 -9.98 3.48
C GLU A 52 -2.99 -9.61 2.89
N SER A 53 -2.89 -9.44 1.57
CA SER A 53 -1.67 -9.00 0.91
C SER A 53 -1.21 -7.62 1.42
N ARG A 54 -2.15 -6.70 1.63
CA ARG A 54 -1.91 -5.38 2.24
C ARG A 54 -1.35 -5.51 3.65
N LYS A 55 -1.93 -6.34 4.51
CA LYS A 55 -1.41 -6.58 5.87
C LYS A 55 0.00 -7.16 5.86
N GLN A 56 0.26 -8.12 4.98
CA GLN A 56 1.58 -8.73 4.82
C GLN A 56 2.63 -7.71 4.38
N ARG A 57 2.32 -6.85 3.40
CA ARG A 57 3.18 -5.75 2.96
C ARG A 57 3.50 -4.79 4.10
N ILE A 58 2.50 -4.37 4.88
CA ILE A 58 2.70 -3.48 6.04
C ILE A 58 3.60 -4.15 7.07
N SER A 59 3.30 -5.40 7.42
CA SER A 59 4.08 -6.17 8.40
C SER A 59 5.54 -6.31 7.96
N HIS A 60 5.78 -6.67 6.70
CA HIS A 60 7.12 -6.80 6.17
C HIS A 60 7.85 -5.45 6.11
N PHE A 61 7.21 -4.39 5.61
CA PHE A 61 7.80 -3.06 5.54
C PHE A 61 8.27 -2.52 6.90
N LEU A 62 7.55 -2.88 7.97
CA LEU A 62 7.87 -2.48 9.34
C LEU A 62 8.79 -3.49 10.05
N SER A 63 9.14 -4.61 9.41
CA SER A 63 10.06 -5.59 9.97
C SER A 63 11.52 -5.17 9.78
N LYS A 64 12.42 -5.81 10.53
CA LYS A 64 13.87 -5.59 10.40
C LYS A 64 14.45 -6.21 9.13
N ASP A 65 13.68 -7.06 8.45
CA ASP A 65 14.09 -7.77 7.24
C ASP A 65 13.84 -6.95 5.97
N PHE A 66 13.08 -5.85 6.06
CA PHE A 66 12.86 -4.97 4.92
C PHE A 66 14.13 -4.20 4.55
N SER A 67 14.48 -4.24 3.26
CA SER A 67 15.58 -3.47 2.68
C SER A 67 15.05 -2.56 1.57
N MET A 68 15.55 -1.32 1.51
CA MET A 68 15.19 -0.37 0.45
C MET A 68 15.70 -0.79 -0.93
N ASP A 69 16.80 -1.55 -0.98
CA ASP A 69 17.42 -2.03 -2.22
C ASP A 69 16.85 -3.38 -2.68
N ASP A 70 16.27 -4.13 -1.74
CA ASP A 70 15.64 -5.43 -1.95
C ASP A 70 14.37 -5.54 -1.09
N ALA A 71 13.26 -5.02 -1.61
CA ALA A 71 12.00 -4.99 -0.90
C ALA A 71 11.36 -6.39 -0.74
N GLY A 72 11.83 -7.37 -1.51
CA GLY A 72 11.27 -8.73 -1.52
C GLY A 72 10.02 -8.90 -2.39
N PRO A 73 9.49 -10.13 -2.46
CA PRO A 73 8.48 -10.53 -3.44
C PRO A 73 7.08 -9.98 -3.16
N LEU A 74 6.84 -9.42 -1.96
CA LEU A 74 5.56 -8.82 -1.60
C LEU A 74 5.35 -7.44 -2.26
N PHE A 75 6.40 -6.84 -2.81
CA PHE A 75 6.39 -5.52 -3.41
C PHE A 75 6.58 -5.59 -4.93
N PRO A 76 6.24 -4.51 -5.66
CA PRO A 76 6.50 -4.44 -7.09
C PRO A 76 7.97 -4.72 -7.38
N SER A 77 8.26 -5.53 -8.41
CA SER A 77 9.65 -5.85 -8.79
C SER A 77 10.48 -4.61 -9.16
N SER A 78 9.83 -3.51 -9.52
CA SER A 78 10.46 -2.20 -9.76
C SER A 78 11.04 -1.53 -8.51
N TRP A 79 10.74 -2.05 -7.31
CA TRP A 79 11.32 -1.59 -6.05
C TRP A 79 12.69 -2.20 -5.77
N THR A 80 12.94 -3.42 -6.26
CA THR A 80 14.25 -4.05 -6.19
C THR A 80 15.15 -3.45 -7.27
N ALA A 81 16.33 -2.97 -6.89
CA ALA A 81 17.26 -2.37 -7.84
C ALA A 81 17.70 -3.41 -8.88
N SER A 82 17.45 -3.17 -10.16
CA SER A 82 17.78 -4.08 -11.26
C SER A 82 19.28 -4.23 -11.55
N LEU A 83 20.15 -3.62 -10.75
CA LEU A 83 21.60 -3.56 -10.98
C LEU A 83 22.39 -4.10 -9.79
N ALA A 84 22.50 -5.43 -9.73
CA ALA A 84 23.66 -6.09 -9.12
C ALA A 84 24.88 -6.03 -10.06
N ILE A 85 25.18 -4.85 -10.63
CA ILE A 85 26.40 -4.64 -11.44
C ILE A 85 27.35 -3.75 -10.64
N ALA A 86 28.31 -4.41 -9.99
CA ALA A 86 29.56 -3.84 -9.50
C ALA A 86 29.45 -2.53 -8.69
N ARG A 87 28.68 -2.53 -7.60
CA ARG A 87 29.01 -1.64 -6.48
C ARG A 87 29.79 -2.44 -5.46
N GLU A 88 31.10 -2.19 -5.44
CA GLU A 88 31.95 -2.54 -4.32
C GLU A 88 31.24 -2.10 -3.02
N ARG A 89 31.12 -3.06 -2.10
CA ARG A 89 30.42 -2.92 -0.83
C ARG A 89 31.00 -1.76 -0.03
N ALA A 90 30.42 -0.58 -0.14
CA ALA A 90 30.13 0.18 1.05
C ALA A 90 28.82 -0.41 1.57
N PRO A 91 28.80 -1.13 2.70
CA PRO A 91 27.54 -1.39 3.34
C PRO A 91 26.97 0.00 3.64
N TRP A 92 25.87 0.38 3.00
CA TRP A 92 24.95 1.32 3.62
C TRP A 92 24.32 0.61 4.82
N SER A 93 25.16 0.22 5.79
CA SER A 93 24.77 0.20 7.18
C SER A 93 24.46 1.65 7.47
N CYS A 94 23.20 2.02 7.30
CA CYS A 94 22.68 3.23 7.84
C CYS A 94 22.79 3.08 9.37
N SER A 95 23.97 3.30 9.95
CA SER A 95 24.18 3.29 11.41
C SER A 95 23.37 4.41 12.09
N ALA A 96 22.80 5.33 11.31
CA ALA A 96 21.87 6.37 11.73
C ALA A 96 20.40 5.96 11.60
N CYS A 97 20.09 4.84 10.92
CA CYS A 97 18.77 4.26 10.91
C CYS A 97 18.64 3.45 12.20
N GLY A 98 18.35 4.12 13.32
CA GLY A 98 17.87 3.44 14.51
C GLY A 98 16.64 2.58 14.18
N ASP A 99 16.35 1.57 15.01
CA ASP A 99 15.24 0.61 14.84
C ASP A 99 14.03 1.28 14.18
N GLY A 100 13.86 1.04 12.87
CA GLY A 100 12.81 1.63 12.05
C GLY A 100 11.48 1.17 12.62
N ARG A 101 10.81 2.05 13.36
CA ARG A 101 9.57 1.73 14.06
C ARG A 101 8.47 2.63 13.55
N ALA A 102 7.30 2.05 13.29
CA ALA A 102 6.10 2.83 13.06
C ALA A 102 5.84 3.77 14.27
N PRO A 103 5.70 5.09 14.06
CA PRO A 103 5.38 6.01 15.15
C PRO A 103 4.01 5.67 15.73
N SER A 104 3.85 5.81 17.04
CA SER A 104 2.53 5.78 17.67
C SER A 104 1.64 6.91 17.13
N GLN A 105 0.33 6.81 17.30
CA GLN A 105 -0.63 7.83 16.80
C GLN A 105 -0.31 9.25 17.32
N ASN A 106 0.17 9.35 18.56
CA ASN A 106 0.59 10.61 19.17
C ASN A 106 1.89 11.15 18.55
N GLU A 107 2.88 10.28 18.33
CA GLU A 107 4.14 10.66 17.66
C GLU A 107 3.89 11.08 16.21
N ALA A 108 3.09 10.32 15.47
CA ALA A 108 2.71 10.66 14.10
C ALA A 108 2.05 12.05 14.02
N SER A 109 1.18 12.38 14.99
CA SER A 109 0.53 13.70 15.05
C SER A 109 1.53 14.84 15.29
N ARG A 110 2.56 14.60 16.11
CA ARG A 110 3.64 15.59 16.39
C ARG A 110 4.61 15.73 15.22
N LEU A 111 4.91 14.65 14.51
CA LEU A 111 5.85 14.61 13.40
C LEU A 111 5.21 15.13 12.09
N ARG A 112 3.89 15.02 11.93
CA ARG A 112 3.16 15.45 10.72
C ARG A 112 3.57 16.82 10.16
N PRO A 113 3.71 17.89 10.96
CA PRO A 113 4.16 19.20 10.45
C PRO A 113 5.59 19.16 9.89
N GLN A 114 6.50 18.44 10.53
CA GLN A 114 7.90 18.30 10.11
C GLN A 114 8.03 17.43 8.85
N LEU A 115 7.26 16.33 8.79
CA LEU A 115 7.24 15.43 7.63
C LEU A 115 6.70 16.08 6.35
N LYS A 116 5.96 17.19 6.45
CA LYS A 116 5.51 17.95 5.28
C LYS A 116 6.64 18.72 4.59
N SER A 117 7.66 19.12 5.35
CA SER A 117 8.82 19.88 4.84
C SER A 117 10.03 19.01 4.56
N THR A 118 10.09 17.81 5.13
CA THR A 118 11.23 16.89 4.96
C THR A 118 11.00 15.96 3.77
N PRO A 119 11.88 15.95 2.76
CA PRO A 119 11.79 14.97 1.69
C PRO A 119 12.01 13.55 2.24
N PRO A 120 11.17 12.58 1.88
CA PRO A 120 11.35 11.19 2.30
C PRO A 120 12.62 10.59 1.69
N LEU A 121 13.35 9.79 2.46
CA LEU A 121 14.50 9.01 1.99
C LEU A 121 14.04 7.89 1.03
N PHE A 122 12.89 7.31 1.32
CA PHE A 122 12.22 6.31 0.50
C PHE A 122 10.77 6.72 0.31
N ASP A 123 10.28 6.73 -0.93
CA ASP A 123 8.89 7.04 -1.24
C ASP A 123 8.45 6.30 -2.50
N ARG A 124 7.72 5.19 -2.31
CA ARG A 124 7.25 4.36 -3.41
C ARG A 124 5.80 3.93 -3.23
N GLY A 125 5.13 3.71 -4.36
CA GLY A 125 3.75 3.22 -4.43
C GLY A 125 3.70 1.76 -4.89
N ALA A 126 2.78 0.99 -4.31
CA ALA A 126 2.41 -0.35 -4.75
C ALA A 126 1.18 -0.30 -5.68
N GLU A 127 0.86 -1.42 -6.36
CA GLU A 127 -0.19 -1.46 -7.39
C GLU A 127 -1.61 -1.21 -6.85
N ASP A 128 -1.82 -1.49 -5.57
CA ASP A 128 -3.06 -1.27 -4.83
C ASP A 128 -3.22 0.19 -4.34
N GLY A 129 -2.34 1.09 -4.79
CA GLY A 129 -2.34 2.50 -4.41
C GLY A 129 -1.76 2.78 -3.02
N MET A 130 -1.25 1.76 -2.31
CA MET A 130 -0.54 1.98 -1.05
C MET A 130 0.77 2.73 -1.29
N ARG A 131 1.10 3.68 -0.40
CA ARG A 131 2.32 4.46 -0.48
C ARG A 131 3.14 4.30 0.79
N PHE A 132 4.38 3.87 0.61
CA PHE A 132 5.29 3.56 1.70
C PHE A 132 6.41 4.57 1.73
N ARG A 133 6.68 5.11 2.93
CA ARG A 133 7.64 6.20 3.11
C ARG A 133 8.54 5.97 4.30
N ILE A 134 9.83 6.24 4.11
CA ILE A 134 10.83 6.30 5.17
C ILE A 134 11.34 7.74 5.23
N TYR A 135 11.34 8.30 6.43
CA TYR A 135 11.83 9.65 6.69
C TYR A 135 13.01 9.58 7.63
N GLN A 136 14.00 10.43 7.39
CA GLN A 136 15.05 10.74 8.34
C GLN A 136 14.69 12.07 8.99
N VAL A 137 14.33 12.04 10.27
CA VAL A 137 13.90 13.21 11.05
C VAL A 137 14.94 13.55 12.10
#